data_AF-A0A1H8K752-F1
#
_entry.id   AF-A0A1H8K752-F1
#
_cell.length_a   1.000
_cell.length_b   1.000
_cell.length_c   1.000
_cell.angle_alpha   90.00
_cell.angle_beta   90.00
_cell.angle_gamma   90.00
#
_symmetry.space_group_name_H-M   'P 1'
#
loop_
_entity.id
_entity.type
_entity.pdbx_description
1 polymer ?
#
loop_
_entity_poly.entity_id
_entity_poly.type
_entity_poly.pdbx_seq_one_letter_code
_entity_poly.pdbx_strand_id
1 'polypeptide(L)'
;MSDLYWLTDEQMARLEPYFPKSHGKPRVDDRRVLSGIIFVNRNGLRWRDAPAAYGPHKTLYNRWKRWSEAGVFVRMMEGLSGAQAERRTVMIDATYLKAHRTASSLRVKKGASGD
;
A
#
# COMPACT_ATOMS: atom_id res chain seq x y z
N MET A 1 -8.71 7.90 -19.01
CA MET A 1 -7.66 8.46 -18.13
C MET A 1 -7.70 7.67 -16.84
N SER A 2 -6.63 6.97 -16.49
CA SER A 2 -6.59 6.21 -15.24
C SER A 2 -6.50 7.19 -14.07
N ASP A 3 -7.49 7.20 -13.18
CA ASP A 3 -7.53 8.01 -11.97
C ASP A 3 -6.54 7.47 -10.92
N LEU A 4 -5.26 7.49 -11.29
CA LEU A 4 -4.16 7.01 -10.45
C LEU A 4 -3.81 8.08 -9.42
N TYR A 5 -3.59 7.64 -8.19
CA TYR A 5 -3.11 8.47 -7.11
C TYR A 5 -1.59 8.59 -7.18
N TRP A 6 -1.09 9.82 -7.31
CA TRP A 6 0.33 10.13 -7.23
C TRP A 6 0.55 11.17 -6.15
N LEU A 7 1.47 10.88 -5.23
CA LEU A 7 1.95 11.91 -4.31
C LEU A 7 2.59 13.03 -5.11
N THR A 8 2.33 14.27 -4.74
CA THR A 8 3.02 15.44 -5.28
C THR A 8 4.44 15.53 -4.72
N ASP A 9 5.30 16.30 -5.36
CA ASP A 9 6.66 16.54 -4.85
C ASP A 9 6.65 17.22 -3.47
N GLU A 10 5.69 18.13 -3.24
CA GLU A 10 5.50 18.76 -1.94
C GLU A 10 5.11 17.75 -0.85
N GLN A 11 4.13 16.87 -1.13
CA GLN A 11 3.75 15.81 -0.20
C GLN A 11 4.92 14.84 0.06
N MET A 12 5.68 14.51 -0.98
CA MET A 12 6.86 13.66 -0.84
C MET A 12 7.95 14.31 0.01
N ALA A 13 8.22 15.61 -0.15
CA ALA A 13 9.18 16.33 0.67
C ALA A 13 8.80 16.31 2.16
N ARG A 14 7.50 16.41 2.47
CA ARG A 14 7.01 16.27 3.86
C ARG A 14 7.18 14.84 4.42
N LEU A 15 7.13 13.83 3.57
CA LEU A 15 7.24 12.42 3.95
C LEU A 15 8.68 11.91 3.99
N GLU A 16 9.58 12.54 3.22
CA GLU A 16 10.99 12.18 3.06
C GLU A 16 11.72 11.89 4.40
N PRO A 17 11.56 12.70 5.46
CA PRO A 17 12.27 12.51 6.72
C PRO A 17 11.94 11.19 7.44
N TYR A 18 10.80 10.57 7.15
CA TYR A 18 10.33 9.37 7.85
C TYR A 18 10.76 8.07 7.16
N PHE A 19 11.26 8.14 5.93
CA PHE A 19 11.73 6.96 5.24
C PHE A 19 12.99 6.40 5.90
N PRO A 20 13.14 5.07 5.94
CA PRO A 20 14.38 4.46 6.40
C PRO A 20 15.55 4.90 5.52
N LYS A 21 16.74 5.07 6.09
CA LYS A 21 17.97 5.38 5.33
C LYS A 21 18.31 4.24 4.37
N SER A 22 18.87 4.55 3.19
CA SER A 22 19.30 3.51 2.25
C SER A 22 20.68 3.00 2.66
N HIS A 23 20.86 1.68 2.62
CA HIS A 23 22.18 1.06 2.78
C HIS A 23 22.63 0.54 1.42
N GLY A 24 23.64 1.20 0.84
CA GLY A 24 24.34 0.76 -0.37
C GLY A 24 23.62 1.07 -1.69
N LYS A 25 22.53 0.35 -2.01
CA LYS A 25 21.87 0.47 -3.32
C LYS A 25 20.85 1.62 -3.35
N PRO A 26 20.79 2.44 -4.42
CA PRO A 26 19.73 3.43 -4.57
C PRO A 26 18.36 2.76 -4.45
N ARG A 27 17.46 3.35 -3.65
CA ARG A 27 16.11 2.81 -3.49
C ARG A 27 15.35 2.93 -4.81
N VAL A 28 14.57 1.90 -5.14
CA VAL A 28 13.49 2.01 -6.12
C VAL A 28 12.62 3.20 -5.75
N ASP A 29 12.24 4.03 -6.72
CA ASP A 29 11.39 5.22 -6.59
C ASP A 29 10.32 5.08 -5.49
N ASP A 30 10.60 5.67 -4.32
CA ASP A 30 9.75 5.57 -3.13
C ASP A 30 8.45 6.36 -3.33
N ARG A 31 8.45 7.42 -4.15
CA ARG A 31 7.23 8.16 -4.54
C ARG A 31 6.29 7.23 -5.27
N ARG A 32 6.78 6.50 -6.27
CA ARG A 32 5.95 5.54 -7.03
C ARG A 32 5.41 4.43 -6.14
N VAL A 33 6.26 3.84 -5.30
CA VAL A 33 5.86 2.71 -4.45
C VAL A 33 4.86 3.15 -3.39
N LEU A 34 5.10 4.27 -2.71
CA LEU A 34 4.17 4.77 -1.69
C LEU A 34 2.83 5.21 -2.31
N SER A 35 2.86 5.87 -3.47
CA SER A 35 1.65 6.22 -4.22
C SER A 35 0.81 4.98 -4.55
N GLY A 36 1.45 3.90 -5.01
CA GLY A 36 0.77 2.62 -5.28
C GLY A 36 0.22 1.94 -4.03
N ILE A 37 0.95 1.98 -2.92
CA ILE A 37 0.48 1.46 -1.62
C ILE A 37 -0.78 2.23 -1.16
N ILE A 38 -0.75 3.55 -1.23
CA ILE A 38 -1.90 4.39 -0.85
C ILE A 38 -3.09 4.10 -1.76
N PHE A 39 -2.86 3.98 -3.07
CA PHE A 39 -3.91 3.64 -4.02
C PHE A 39 -4.58 2.30 -3.70
N VAL A 40 -3.80 1.25 -3.42
CA VAL A 40 -4.34 -0.07 -3.06
C VAL A 40 -5.15 -0.01 -1.77
N ASN A 41 -4.61 0.65 -0.73
CA ASN A 41 -5.27 0.74 0.57
C ASN A 41 -6.55 1.59 0.52
N ARG A 42 -6.52 2.74 -0.17
CA ARG A 42 -7.66 3.65 -0.31
C ARG A 42 -8.86 2.99 -1.02
N ASN A 43 -8.58 2.11 -1.97
CA ASN A 43 -9.61 1.47 -2.79
C ASN A 43 -9.93 0.03 -2.35
N GLY A 44 -9.29 -0.48 -1.29
CA GLY A 44 -9.50 -1.85 -0.79
C GLY A 44 -9.10 -2.95 -1.79
N LEU A 45 -8.13 -2.70 -2.66
CA LEU A 45 -7.76 -3.63 -3.72
C LEU A 45 -6.92 -4.79 -3.19
N ARG A 46 -6.97 -5.94 -3.87
CA ARG A 46 -5.95 -6.97 -3.69
C ARG A 46 -4.64 -6.44 -4.26
N TRP A 47 -3.52 -6.73 -3.61
CA TRP A 47 -2.20 -6.31 -4.12
C TRP A 47 -1.96 -6.70 -5.58
N ARG A 48 -2.40 -7.90 -5.99
CA ARG A 48 -2.27 -8.40 -7.37
C ARG A 48 -2.99 -7.54 -8.42
N ASP A 49 -3.99 -6.79 -8.00
CA ASP A 49 -4.82 -5.95 -8.85
C ASP A 49 -4.31 -4.49 -8.86
N ALA A 50 -3.18 -4.21 -8.22
CA ALA A 50 -2.55 -2.90 -8.25
C ALA A 50 -2.18 -2.51 -9.70
N PRO A 51 -2.45 -1.26 -10.13
CA PRO A 51 -2.10 -0.80 -11.46
C PRO A 51 -0.60 -0.95 -11.76
N ALA A 52 -0.29 -1.45 -12.96
CA ALA A 52 1.08 -1.72 -13.39
C ALA A 52 1.96 -0.45 -13.39
N ALA A 53 1.37 0.74 -13.48
CA ALA A 53 2.07 2.02 -13.42
C ALA A 53 2.86 2.21 -12.11
N TYR A 54 2.43 1.61 -10.99
CA TYR A 54 3.16 1.66 -9.72
C TYR A 54 4.28 0.61 -9.63
N GLY A 55 4.39 -0.28 -10.62
CA GLY A 55 5.35 -1.38 -10.66
C GLY A 55 4.78 -2.70 -10.15
N PRO A 56 5.64 -3.72 -9.96
CA PRO A 56 5.20 -5.07 -9.60
C PRO A 56 4.48 -5.12 -8.25
N HIS A 57 3.30 -5.76 -8.21
CA HIS A 57 2.52 -5.91 -6.98
C HIS A 57 3.31 -6.51 -5.80
N LYS A 58 4.21 -7.47 -6.08
CA LYS A 58 5.09 -8.05 -5.05
C LYS A 58 5.99 -7.00 -4.41
N THR A 59 6.48 -6.04 -5.19
CA THR A 59 7.31 -4.94 -4.69
C THR A 59 6.51 -4.04 -3.76
N LEU A 60 5.27 -3.68 -4.15
CA LEU A 60 4.37 -2.87 -3.31
C LEU A 60 4.10 -3.56 -1.98
N TYR A 61 3.66 -4.82 -2.01
CA TYR A 61 3.36 -5.60 -0.82
C TYR A 61 4.58 -5.78 0.09
N ASN A 62 5.73 -6.20 -0.47
CA ASN A 62 6.94 -6.41 0.33
C ASN A 62 7.43 -5.11 0.95
N ARG A 63 7.29 -3.97 0.25
CA ARG A 63 7.68 -2.67 0.80
C ARG A 63 6.72 -2.24 1.90
N TRP A 64 5.41 -2.34 1.66
CA TRP A 64 4.40 -2.06 2.66
C TRP A 64 4.64 -2.88 3.93
N LYS A 65 4.82 -4.20 3.81
CA LYS A 65 5.09 -5.08 4.96
C LYS A 65 6.34 -4.63 5.74
N ARG A 66 7.47 -4.44 5.07
CA ARG A 66 8.72 -4.02 5.72
C ARG A 66 8.61 -2.65 6.40
N TRP A 67 7.92 -1.70 5.78
CA TRP A 67 7.70 -0.38 6.36
C TRP A 67 6.74 -0.40 7.54
N SER A 68 5.70 -1.23 7.49
CA SER A 68 4.81 -1.48 8.63
C SER A 68 5.56 -2.08 9.80
N GLU A 69 6.34 -3.15 9.58
CA GLU A 69 7.16 -3.80 10.62
C GLU A 69 8.21 -2.85 11.21
N ALA A 70 8.79 -1.97 10.38
CA ALA A 70 9.75 -0.96 10.82
C ALA A 70 9.09 0.31 11.42
N GLY A 71 7.76 0.35 11.58
CA GLY A 71 7.03 1.47 12.15
C GLY A 71 7.09 2.77 11.34
N VAL A 72 7.41 2.70 10.03
CA VAL A 72 7.55 3.87 9.16
C VAL A 72 6.23 4.63 9.06
N PHE A 73 5.13 3.92 8.83
CA PHE A 73 3.81 4.55 8.71
C PHE A 73 3.35 5.20 10.02
N VAL A 74 3.66 4.59 11.17
CA VAL A 74 3.36 5.17 12.49
C VAL A 74 4.08 6.49 12.66
N ARG A 75 5.40 6.53 12.40
CA ARG A 75 6.18 7.77 12.47
C ARG A 75 5.71 8.85 11.49
N MET A 76 5.30 8.47 10.28
CA MET A 76 4.70 9.40 9.32
C MET A 76 3.43 10.02 9.89
N MET A 77 2.52 9.21 10.45
CA MET A 77 1.27 9.71 11.02
C MET A 77 1.50 10.62 12.23
N GLU A 78 2.36 10.21 13.17
CA GLU A 78 2.72 11.01 14.34
C GLU A 78 3.35 12.34 13.93
N GLY A 79 4.35 12.28 13.03
CA GLY A 79 5.07 13.46 12.57
C GLY A 79 4.21 14.46 11.79
N LEU A 80 3.26 13.96 10.99
CA LEU A 80 2.33 14.83 10.25
C LEU A 80 1.22 15.38 11.13
N SER A 81 0.80 14.67 12.18
CA SER A 81 -0.28 15.11 13.08
C SER A 81 0.09 16.31 13.96
N GLY A 82 1.38 16.53 14.23
CA GLY A 82 1.85 17.57 15.15
C GLY A 82 1.99 18.98 14.57
N ALA A 83 2.07 19.12 13.24
CA ALA A 83 2.56 20.36 12.63
C ALA A 83 1.47 21.42 12.33
N GLN A 84 0.26 21.02 11.87
CA GLN A 84 -0.78 21.99 11.47
C GLN A 84 -2.08 21.30 11.00
N ALA A 85 -2.38 20.08 11.47
CA ALA A 85 -3.60 19.42 11.06
C ALA A 85 -4.80 20.16 11.67
N GLU A 86 -5.57 20.87 10.83
CA GLU A 86 -6.94 21.23 11.16
C GLU A 86 -7.60 19.93 11.65
N ARG A 87 -8.04 19.88 12.92
CA ARG A 87 -8.66 18.70 13.53
C ARG A 87 -10.01 18.45 12.87
N ARG A 88 -9.98 17.93 11.66
CA ARG A 88 -11.13 17.37 10.99
C ARG A 88 -11.31 15.99 11.59
N THR A 89 -12.34 15.83 12.41
CA THR A 89 -12.73 14.51 12.93
C THR A 89 -13.08 13.62 11.74
N VAL A 90 -12.19 12.71 11.37
CA VAL A 90 -12.45 11.68 10.38
C VAL A 90 -12.87 10.44 11.15
N MET A 91 -14.16 10.12 11.11
CA MET A 91 -14.67 8.86 11.62
C MET A 91 -14.23 7.77 10.64
N ILE A 92 -13.34 6.87 11.06
CA ILE A 92 -12.95 5.69 10.29
C ILE A 92 -13.81 4.54 10.80
N ASP A 93 -14.83 4.15 10.04
CA ASP A 93 -15.51 2.86 10.25
C ASP A 93 -14.85 1.79 9.39
N ALA A 94 -14.51 0.65 10.01
CA ALA A 94 -13.99 -0.51 9.30
C ALA A 94 -14.92 -1.69 9.51
N THR A 95 -15.47 -2.24 8.43
CA THR A 95 -16.25 -3.49 8.48
C THR A 95 -15.32 -4.67 8.23
N TYR A 96 -15.11 -5.53 9.23
CA TYR A 96 -14.41 -6.81 9.08
C TYR A 96 -15.42 -7.96 9.00
N LEU A 97 -15.55 -8.60 7.84
CA LEU A 97 -16.29 -9.85 7.68
C LEU A 97 -15.33 -11.04 7.78
N LYS A 98 -15.49 -11.85 8.83
CA LYS A 98 -14.78 -13.14 8.97
C LYS A 98 -15.29 -14.09 7.89
N ALA A 99 -14.43 -14.48 6.95
CA ALA A 99 -14.76 -15.51 5.97
C ALA A 99 -14.80 -16.90 6.64
N HIS A 100 -15.82 -17.69 6.33
CA HIS A 100 -15.93 -19.08 6.78
C HIS A 100 -14.86 -19.95 6.08
N ARG A 101 -14.37 -21.01 6.74
CA ARG A 101 -13.29 -21.89 6.23
C ARG A 101 -13.52 -22.48 4.84
N THR A 102 -14.77 -22.61 4.40
CA THR A 102 -15.16 -23.11 3.07
C THR A 102 -15.16 -22.05 1.98
N ALA A 103 -14.98 -20.76 2.29
CA ALA A 103 -14.92 -19.69 1.28
C ALA A 103 -13.66 -19.76 0.39
N SER A 104 -12.65 -20.55 0.77
CA SER A 104 -11.34 -20.60 0.09
C SER A 104 -11.20 -21.70 -0.97
N SER A 105 -12.21 -22.55 -1.20
CA SER A 105 -12.06 -23.73 -2.08
C SER A 105 -12.75 -23.57 -3.44
N LEU A 106 -12.22 -22.71 -4.31
CA LEU A 106 -12.38 -22.89 -5.76
C LEU A 106 -11.15 -23.63 -6.27
N ARG A 107 -11.23 -24.97 -6.26
CA ARG A 107 -10.21 -25.82 -6.90
C ARG A 107 -10.29 -25.56 -8.40
N VAL A 108 -9.21 -25.04 -9.00
CA VAL A 108 -9.08 -24.95 -10.46
C VAL A 108 -9.25 -26.37 -11.02
N LYS A 109 -10.32 -26.62 -11.78
CA LYS A 109 -10.47 -27.85 -12.57
C LYS A 109 -9.35 -27.84 -13.61
N LYS A 110 -8.24 -28.54 -13.31
CA LYS A 110 -7.25 -28.89 -14.33
C LYS A 110 -7.94 -29.88 -15.27
N GLY A 111 -7.89 -29.58 -16.57
CA GLY A 111 -8.65 -30.27 -17.62
C GLY A 111 -8.59 -31.79 -17.51
N ALA A 112 -9.73 -32.42 -17.79
CA ALA A 112 -9.80 -33.84 -18.04
C ALA A 112 -8.94 -34.15 -19.28
N SER A 113 -7.83 -34.84 -19.08
CA SER A 113 -7.17 -35.59 -20.14
C SER A 113 -7.93 -36.90 -20.28
N GLY A 114 -8.60 -37.08 -21.42
CA GLY A 114 -9.01 -38.39 -21.90
C GLY A 114 -7.78 -39.15 -22.41
N ASP A 115 -7.65 -40.40 -21.98
CA ASP A 115 -7.82 -41.60 -22.82
C ASP A 115 -8.07 -42.80 -21.90
#